data_AF-A0A819DVX9-F1
#
_entry.id   AF-A0A819DVX9-F1
#
_cell.length_a   1.000
_cell.length_b   1.000
_cell.length_c   1.000
_cell.angle_alpha   90.00
_cell.angle_beta   90.00
_cell.angle_gamma   90.00
#
_symmetry.space_group_name_H-M   'P 1'
#
loop_
_entity.id
_entity.type
_entity.pdbx_description
1 polymer ?
#
loop_
_entity_poly.entity_id
_entity_poly.type
_entity_poly.pdbx_seq_one_letter_code
_entity_poly.pdbx_strand_id
1 'polypeptide(L)'
;MNYLSFYVNGKEIIERNVEPEWTLLWYLRNKLRLTGSKLGCGEGGCGACTVLISRYIGGESEEIEHHTINACLAPLCSVDGCHVITVEGLGSVNKSNLHSTQIRLAELSGSQCGFCTPGMIMSLYGTLTSKNNFLPTMQDIEESFDGNLCRCTGYRPILDTAKTFASDIDKIHYEKSSSSITSTTMDKCLSYMEKNSLPFTQVEFPSKLRNYIPQSIHIKGSSIDWYRPVSLKELLHLRHTYPGNQSKLIFGNTTVQRERKFQQINYPRLIAITHIKELQEIKRTEDSIYLGAGVTFTRLKSKLIEWKDTNDSFCQALLDQLKHFASTQIRNVASLGGNIIAASPISDINPVLVAADATLELHRADNTEVRYIPLCDFFLGDRRVSLADNEVLVAIHIPLVKSSNKYFLRSYKQARRRDDSRGLVSAGFKVQLEQSNLVNNQWQIISVCFSFGGMTSKTIQATHTQQQLIGLPWTKETINQTCELLLGEMPLDELSPDGKPEYRRTLVQSFVFKFYSYVCNELRQPIIDSSILSSYHRPISHGQQTIPERPQSQKIVGSSLPHRSAYLHATGEAIYVGGLTKIQKMSTLAKVRWGIKGLYYSDKILSSLTKSNIF
;
A
#
# COMPACT_ATOMS: atom_id res chain seq x y z
N MET A 1 12.05 0.30 28.25
CA MET A 1 13.07 -0.73 27.93
C MET A 1 14.05 -0.19 26.88
N ASN A 2 15.30 -0.71 26.87
CA ASN A 2 16.37 -0.30 25.94
C ASN A 2 16.82 -1.45 25.01
N TYR A 3 16.03 -2.51 24.89
CA TYR A 3 16.28 -3.66 24.01
C TYR A 3 15.00 -4.04 23.28
N LEU A 4 15.12 -4.83 22.20
CA LEU A 4 13.99 -5.40 21.47
C LEU A 4 13.87 -6.89 21.77
N SER A 5 12.64 -7.39 21.93
CA SER A 5 12.30 -8.81 22.03
C SER A 5 11.24 -9.17 21.02
N PHE A 6 11.57 -10.07 20.10
CA PHE A 6 10.69 -10.51 19.03
C PHE A 6 11.11 -11.90 18.55
N TYR A 7 10.33 -12.49 17.65
CA TYR A 7 10.63 -13.81 17.10
C TYR A 7 10.95 -13.72 15.61
N VAL A 8 11.90 -14.55 15.15
CA VAL A 8 12.17 -14.76 13.72
C VAL A 8 12.11 -16.25 13.44
N ASN A 9 11.19 -16.67 12.58
CA ASN A 9 11.01 -18.09 12.19
C ASN A 9 10.89 -19.03 13.41
N GLY A 10 10.14 -18.60 14.44
CA GLY A 10 9.92 -19.37 15.67
C GLY A 10 11.03 -19.27 16.71
N LYS A 11 12.17 -18.64 16.38
CA LYS A 11 13.29 -18.41 17.32
C LYS A 11 13.17 -17.05 17.99
N GLU A 12 13.27 -17.03 19.32
CA GLU A 12 13.32 -15.81 20.12
C GLU A 12 14.63 -15.03 19.85
N ILE A 13 14.50 -13.73 19.63
CA ILE A 13 15.59 -12.78 19.44
C ILE A 13 15.48 -11.71 20.52
N ILE A 14 16.58 -11.51 21.24
CA ILE A 14 16.76 -10.41 22.20
C ILE A 14 17.92 -9.56 21.69
N GLU A 15 17.60 -8.40 21.12
CA GLU A 15 18.60 -7.47 20.59
C GLU A 15 18.82 -6.32 21.55
N ARG A 16 20.02 -6.24 22.13
CA ARG A 16 20.39 -5.22 23.14
C ARG A 16 21.14 -4.03 22.53
N ASN A 17 21.76 -4.22 21.36
CA ASN A 17 22.57 -3.20 20.70
C ASN A 17 21.87 -2.75 19.42
N VAL A 18 20.70 -2.15 19.61
CA VAL A 18 19.79 -1.78 18.52
C VAL A 18 20.20 -0.41 17.97
N GLU A 19 20.38 -0.32 16.66
CA GLU A 19 20.43 0.99 15.98
C GLU A 19 19.06 1.29 15.34
N PRO A 20 18.42 2.42 15.68
CA PRO A 20 17.16 2.85 15.09
C PRO A 20 17.16 3.02 13.57
N GLU A 21 18.34 3.14 12.95
CA GLU A 21 18.48 3.20 11.49
C GLU A 21 18.33 1.85 10.80
N TRP A 22 18.46 0.74 11.53
CA TRP A 22 18.36 -0.58 10.93
C TRP A 22 16.93 -0.83 10.44
N THR A 23 16.84 -1.16 9.16
CA THR A 23 15.61 -1.77 8.61
C THR A 23 15.58 -3.25 8.97
N LEU A 24 14.39 -3.82 9.05
CA LEU A 24 14.20 -5.25 9.26
C LEU A 24 14.97 -6.06 8.21
N LEU A 25 14.94 -5.64 6.93
CA LEU A 25 15.68 -6.31 5.86
C LEU A 25 17.19 -6.28 6.10
N TRP A 26 17.73 -5.15 6.54
CA TRP A 26 19.15 -5.06 6.85
C TRP A 26 19.52 -6.03 7.98
N TYR A 27 18.71 -6.08 9.04
CA TYR A 27 18.94 -6.94 10.19
C TYR A 27 18.89 -8.43 9.81
N LEU A 28 17.84 -8.86 9.12
CA LEU A 28 17.68 -10.25 8.64
C LEU A 28 18.90 -10.70 7.84
N ARG A 29 19.34 -9.88 6.87
CA ARG A 29 20.42 -10.25 5.94
C ARG A 29 21.82 -10.15 6.56
N ASN A 30 22.09 -9.11 7.34
CA ASN A 30 23.45 -8.80 7.79
C ASN A 30 23.76 -9.35 9.18
N LYS A 31 22.79 -9.33 10.10
CA LYS A 31 22.96 -9.84 11.47
C LYS A 31 22.56 -11.31 11.56
N LEU A 32 21.35 -11.67 11.12
CA LEU A 32 20.84 -13.04 11.21
C LEU A 32 21.26 -13.96 10.06
N ARG A 33 21.86 -13.41 9.00
CA ARG A 33 22.26 -14.15 7.78
C ARG A 33 21.13 -14.89 7.08
N LEU A 34 19.90 -14.43 7.27
CA LEU A 34 18.71 -14.85 6.52
C LEU A 34 18.65 -14.03 5.23
N THR A 35 19.23 -14.57 4.15
CA THR A 35 19.41 -13.85 2.88
C THR A 35 18.29 -14.12 1.86
N GLY A 36 17.27 -14.88 2.23
CA GLY A 36 16.08 -15.21 1.46
C GLY A 36 15.29 -13.97 1.04
N SER A 37 14.97 -13.07 1.97
CA SER A 37 14.40 -11.76 1.65
C SER A 37 15.41 -10.87 0.92
N LYS A 38 15.03 -10.29 -0.22
CA LYS A 38 15.96 -9.60 -1.13
C LYS A 38 15.77 -8.08 -1.15
N LEU A 39 16.87 -7.33 -1.31
CA LEU A 39 16.82 -5.88 -1.58
C LEU A 39 16.72 -5.65 -3.09
N GLY A 40 15.52 -5.31 -3.58
CA GLY A 40 15.27 -4.94 -4.98
C GLY A 40 15.36 -3.42 -5.20
N CYS A 41 14.29 -2.70 -4.88
CA CYS A 41 14.22 -1.23 -5.02
C CYS A 41 14.57 -0.47 -3.73
N GLY A 42 14.17 -1.01 -2.57
CA GLY A 42 14.34 -0.36 -1.28
C GLY A 42 13.45 0.87 -1.05
N GLU A 43 12.32 0.96 -1.77
CA GLU A 43 11.29 1.98 -1.62
C GLU A 43 9.85 1.42 -1.53
N GLY A 44 9.71 0.10 -1.38
CA GLY A 44 8.41 -0.60 -1.25
C GLY A 44 7.80 -1.14 -2.55
N GLY A 45 8.11 -0.56 -3.71
CA GLY A 45 7.39 -0.87 -4.97
C GLY A 45 7.81 -2.15 -5.73
N CYS A 46 8.46 -3.15 -5.11
CA CYS A 46 8.83 -4.38 -5.83
C CYS A 46 8.52 -5.70 -5.12
N GLY A 47 8.24 -5.68 -3.81
CA GLY A 47 7.86 -6.89 -3.06
C GLY A 47 8.95 -7.95 -2.87
N ALA A 48 10.17 -7.77 -3.40
CA ALA A 48 11.25 -8.76 -3.25
C ALA A 48 11.71 -8.97 -1.78
N CYS A 49 11.38 -8.01 -0.91
CA CYS A 49 11.67 -8.03 0.53
C CYS A 49 10.45 -8.38 1.39
N THR A 50 9.38 -8.92 0.80
CA THR A 50 8.17 -9.26 1.54
C THR A 50 8.45 -10.31 2.62
N VAL A 51 7.94 -10.07 3.81
CA VAL A 51 7.92 -10.97 4.97
C VAL A 51 6.53 -10.91 5.59
N LEU A 52 6.17 -11.92 6.39
CA LEU A 52 4.93 -11.92 7.17
C LEU A 52 5.23 -11.48 8.61
N ILE A 53 4.39 -10.60 9.14
CA ILE A 53 4.39 -10.22 10.55
C ILE A 53 3.13 -10.78 11.17
N SER A 54 3.30 -11.55 12.25
CA SER A 54 2.22 -12.03 13.09
C SER A 54 2.28 -11.32 14.45
N ARG A 55 1.14 -10.84 14.93
CA ARG A 55 1.03 -10.17 16.24
C ARG A 55 -0.22 -10.66 16.96
N TYR A 56 -0.09 -10.89 18.26
CA TYR A 56 -1.26 -11.13 19.11
C TYR A 56 -1.96 -9.79 19.39
N ILE A 57 -3.24 -9.69 19.02
CA ILE A 57 -4.02 -8.47 19.23
C ILE A 57 -4.86 -8.52 20.51
N GLY A 58 -5.04 -9.70 21.10
CA GLY A 58 -5.72 -9.89 22.39
C GLY A 58 -7.19 -9.44 22.41
N GLY A 59 -7.85 -9.64 23.55
CA GLY A 59 -9.29 -9.37 23.71
C GLY A 59 -10.13 -10.65 23.72
N GLU A 60 -11.45 -10.51 23.66
CA GLU A 60 -12.40 -11.64 23.73
C GLU A 60 -12.20 -12.69 22.61
N SER A 61 -11.57 -12.32 21.49
CA SER A 61 -11.39 -13.18 20.31
C SER A 61 -10.09 -14.00 20.30
N GLU A 62 -9.15 -13.78 21.23
CA GLU A 62 -7.80 -14.39 21.24
C GLU A 62 -7.08 -14.40 19.88
N GLU A 63 -7.34 -13.39 19.04
CA GLU A 63 -6.96 -13.40 17.64
C GLU A 63 -5.47 -13.08 17.40
N ILE A 64 -4.90 -13.70 16.37
CA ILE A 64 -3.57 -13.41 15.85
C ILE A 64 -3.75 -12.71 14.50
N GLU A 65 -3.20 -11.50 14.40
CA GLU A 65 -3.22 -10.71 13.19
C GLU A 65 -2.00 -11.04 12.33
N HIS A 66 -2.22 -11.32 11.04
CA HIS A 66 -1.17 -11.67 10.07
C HIS A 66 -1.15 -10.68 8.90
N HIS A 67 -0.02 -9.99 8.70
CA HIS A 67 0.13 -9.03 7.60
C HIS A 67 1.47 -9.11 6.90
N THR A 68 1.45 -9.07 5.58
CA THR A 68 2.67 -8.97 4.78
C THR A 68 3.17 -7.52 4.77
N ILE A 69 4.49 -7.33 4.86
CA ILE A 69 5.11 -6.01 4.86
C ILE A 69 6.37 -6.00 3.99
N ASN A 70 6.81 -4.81 3.58
CA ASN A 70 8.12 -4.64 2.96
C ASN A 70 9.21 -4.47 4.03
N ALA A 71 10.04 -5.49 4.25
CA ALA A 71 11.11 -5.43 5.25
C ALA A 71 12.14 -4.31 4.98
N CYS A 72 12.25 -3.82 3.74
CA CYS A 72 13.13 -2.70 3.39
C CYS A 72 12.67 -1.33 3.91
N LEU A 73 11.40 -1.21 4.31
CA LEU A 73 10.81 0.02 4.86
C LEU A 73 10.57 -0.08 6.36
N ALA A 74 10.34 -1.27 6.90
CA ALA A 74 10.10 -1.46 8.32
C ALA A 74 11.36 -1.19 9.16
N PRO A 75 11.33 -0.24 10.11
CA PRO A 75 12.36 -0.13 11.13
C PRO A 75 12.43 -1.42 11.95
N LEU A 76 13.62 -1.87 12.35
CA LEU A 76 13.75 -3.01 13.25
C LEU A 76 13.00 -2.76 14.57
N CYS A 77 13.04 -1.52 15.07
CA CYS A 77 12.34 -1.14 16.30
C CYS A 77 10.81 -1.28 16.22
N SER A 78 10.22 -1.39 15.02
CA SER A 78 8.76 -1.56 14.89
C SER A 78 8.28 -3.01 15.01
N VAL A 79 9.19 -3.99 15.08
CA VAL A 79 8.84 -5.42 15.18
C VAL A 79 9.00 -6.00 16.59
N ASP A 80 9.26 -5.17 17.58
CA ASP A 80 9.19 -5.58 18.99
C ASP A 80 7.83 -6.21 19.32
N GLY A 81 7.84 -7.36 20.00
CA GLY A 81 6.63 -8.12 20.32
C GLY A 81 5.97 -8.84 19.13
N CYS A 82 6.62 -8.91 17.97
CA CYS A 82 6.07 -9.57 16.79
C CYS A 82 6.77 -10.91 16.50
N HIS A 83 6.11 -11.75 15.70
CA HIS A 83 6.72 -12.88 15.03
C HIS A 83 6.94 -12.56 13.55
N VAL A 84 8.21 -12.44 13.17
CA VAL A 84 8.65 -12.25 11.78
C VAL A 84 8.85 -13.61 11.13
N ILE A 85 8.14 -13.87 10.04
CA ILE A 85 8.29 -15.09 9.24
C ILE A 85 8.87 -14.71 7.88
N THR A 86 10.01 -15.31 7.55
CA THR A 86 10.69 -15.16 6.26
C THR A 86 10.49 -16.42 5.41
N VAL A 87 10.96 -16.40 4.16
CA VAL A 87 10.85 -17.56 3.26
C VAL A 87 11.55 -18.80 3.83
N GLU A 88 12.65 -18.61 4.54
CA GLU A 88 13.42 -19.67 5.22
C GLU A 88 12.64 -20.28 6.39
N GLY A 89 11.67 -19.55 6.97
CA GLY A 89 10.80 -20.03 8.03
C GLY A 89 9.73 -21.00 7.56
N LEU A 90 9.44 -21.03 6.26
CA LEU A 90 8.44 -21.93 5.69
C LEU A 90 9.01 -23.33 5.43
N GLY A 91 10.28 -23.43 5.05
CA GLY A 91 10.91 -24.70 4.69
C GLY A 91 12.29 -24.52 4.03
N SER A 92 13.06 -25.61 4.00
CA SER A 92 14.42 -25.67 3.43
C SER A 92 14.61 -26.96 2.62
N VAL A 93 15.37 -26.85 1.53
CA VAL A 93 15.81 -27.97 0.70
C VAL A 93 16.69 -28.91 1.52
N ASN A 94 17.64 -28.35 2.28
CA ASN A 94 18.60 -29.13 3.08
C ASN A 94 17.93 -29.93 4.21
N LYS A 95 16.76 -29.50 4.68
CA LYS A 95 15.99 -30.17 5.73
C LYS A 95 14.85 -31.04 5.18
N SER A 96 14.68 -31.08 3.84
CA SER A 96 13.61 -31.81 3.17
C SER A 96 12.20 -31.52 3.71
N ASN A 97 11.95 -30.28 4.17
CA ASN A 97 10.69 -29.87 4.82
C ASN A 97 10.04 -28.70 4.07
N LEU A 98 10.03 -28.76 2.74
CA LEU A 98 9.52 -27.69 1.90
C LEU A 98 8.03 -27.46 2.12
N HIS A 99 7.64 -26.19 2.20
CA HIS A 99 6.23 -25.81 2.29
C HIS A 99 5.54 -25.99 0.93
N SER A 100 4.23 -26.30 0.94
CA SER A 100 3.46 -26.51 -0.30
C SER A 100 3.53 -25.31 -1.25
N THR A 101 3.56 -24.08 -0.74
CA THR A 101 3.76 -22.88 -1.58
C THR A 101 5.14 -22.85 -2.24
N GLN A 102 6.20 -23.34 -1.59
CA GLN A 102 7.54 -23.42 -2.15
C GLN A 102 7.63 -24.50 -3.22
N ILE A 103 7.08 -25.69 -2.93
CA ILE A 103 7.08 -26.84 -3.84
C ILE A 103 6.33 -26.49 -5.13
N ARG A 104 5.08 -26.04 -5.01
CA ARG A 104 4.24 -25.77 -6.19
C ARG A 104 4.89 -24.71 -7.07
N LEU A 105 5.40 -23.60 -6.51
CA LEU A 105 6.05 -22.55 -7.30
C LEU A 105 7.34 -23.01 -7.99
N ALA A 106 8.09 -23.93 -7.38
CA ALA A 106 9.31 -24.49 -7.95
C ALA A 106 9.01 -25.46 -9.11
N GLU A 107 8.05 -26.36 -8.90
CA GLU A 107 7.69 -27.45 -9.82
C GLU A 107 6.93 -26.95 -11.05
N LEU A 108 6.04 -25.98 -10.84
CA LEU A 108 5.11 -25.50 -11.86
C LEU A 108 5.65 -24.25 -12.59
N SER A 109 6.99 -24.18 -12.72
CA SER A 109 7.70 -23.16 -13.50
C SER A 109 7.47 -21.70 -13.07
N GLY A 110 7.06 -21.48 -11.82
CA GLY A 110 6.85 -20.16 -11.23
C GLY A 110 8.14 -19.38 -10.94
N SER A 111 9.31 -19.95 -11.23
CA SER A 111 10.61 -19.32 -10.99
C SER A 111 11.57 -19.48 -12.16
N GLN A 112 12.17 -18.36 -12.61
CA GLN A 112 13.30 -18.34 -13.55
C GLN A 112 14.57 -17.87 -12.83
N CYS A 113 14.90 -16.56 -12.87
CA CYS A 113 16.09 -16.02 -12.20
C CYS A 113 16.07 -16.16 -10.67
N GLY A 114 14.89 -16.37 -10.07
CA GLY A 114 14.69 -16.66 -8.65
C GLY A 114 14.69 -15.48 -7.69
N PHE A 115 15.08 -14.27 -8.13
CA PHE A 115 15.30 -13.15 -7.20
C PHE A 115 14.00 -12.62 -6.56
N CYS A 116 12.88 -12.62 -7.30
CA CYS A 116 11.58 -12.21 -6.77
C CYS A 116 10.82 -13.35 -6.06
N THR A 117 11.23 -14.60 -6.27
CA THR A 117 10.52 -15.81 -5.84
C THR A 117 10.23 -15.84 -4.34
N PRO A 118 11.19 -15.49 -3.44
CA PRO A 118 10.90 -15.36 -2.01
C PRO A 118 9.76 -14.40 -1.68
N GLY A 119 9.74 -13.23 -2.32
CA GLY A 119 8.69 -12.23 -2.12
C GLY A 119 7.33 -12.68 -2.61
N MET A 120 7.28 -13.40 -3.74
CA MET A 120 6.05 -14.00 -4.28
C MET A 120 5.48 -15.05 -3.31
N ILE A 121 6.34 -15.93 -2.81
CA ILE A 121 5.93 -16.98 -1.85
C ILE A 121 5.39 -16.36 -0.58
N MET A 122 6.06 -15.33 -0.03
CA MET A 122 5.60 -14.69 1.19
C MET A 122 4.27 -13.92 1.02
N SER A 123 4.04 -13.32 -0.15
CA SER A 123 2.74 -12.68 -0.45
C SER A 123 1.59 -13.70 -0.53
N LEU A 124 1.81 -14.81 -1.25
CA LEU A 124 0.84 -15.90 -1.32
C LEU A 124 0.59 -16.52 0.07
N TYR A 125 1.67 -16.83 0.78
CA TYR A 125 1.60 -17.40 2.13
C TYR A 125 0.83 -16.49 3.09
N GLY A 126 1.09 -15.18 3.06
CA GLY A 126 0.36 -14.23 3.89
C GLY A 126 -1.13 -14.19 3.60
N THR A 127 -1.52 -14.24 2.33
CA THR A 127 -2.93 -14.29 1.92
C THR A 127 -3.61 -15.56 2.44
N LEU A 128 -2.97 -16.71 2.27
CA LEU A 128 -3.47 -18.01 2.76
C LEU A 128 -3.55 -18.07 4.29
N THR A 129 -2.66 -17.37 5.00
CA THR A 129 -2.64 -17.35 6.47
C THR A 129 -3.71 -16.40 7.03
N SER A 130 -3.86 -15.21 6.45
CA SER A 130 -4.73 -14.14 6.95
C SER A 130 -6.24 -14.42 6.89
N LYS A 131 -6.66 -15.43 6.12
CA LYS A 131 -8.09 -15.75 5.90
C LYS A 131 -8.65 -16.77 6.92
N ASN A 132 -7.95 -17.07 8.02
CA ASN A 132 -8.46 -17.83 9.19
C ASN A 132 -9.36 -19.04 8.82
N ASN A 133 -8.84 -19.97 8.01
CA ASN A 133 -9.51 -21.19 7.51
C ASN A 133 -10.48 -21.04 6.34
N PHE A 134 -10.68 -19.83 5.80
CA PHE A 134 -11.33 -19.65 4.49
C PHE A 134 -10.30 -19.75 3.37
N LEU A 135 -10.56 -20.61 2.39
CA LEU A 135 -9.77 -20.66 1.16
C LEU A 135 -10.03 -19.39 0.33
N PRO A 136 -8.98 -18.69 -0.13
CA PRO A 136 -9.13 -17.49 -0.95
C PRO A 136 -9.70 -17.82 -2.33
N THR A 137 -10.35 -16.86 -2.97
CA THR A 137 -10.73 -16.98 -4.39
C THR A 137 -9.52 -16.79 -5.31
N MET A 138 -9.63 -17.16 -6.58
CA MET A 138 -8.61 -16.85 -7.60
C MET A 138 -8.34 -15.34 -7.69
N GLN A 139 -9.38 -14.51 -7.49
CA GLN A 139 -9.25 -13.05 -7.49
C GLN A 139 -8.42 -12.58 -6.29
N ASP A 140 -8.71 -13.07 -5.08
CA ASP A 140 -7.91 -12.76 -3.87
C ASP A 140 -6.43 -13.13 -4.10
N ILE A 141 -6.17 -14.27 -4.75
CA ILE A 141 -4.81 -14.72 -5.04
C ILE A 141 -4.11 -13.79 -6.03
N GLU A 142 -4.75 -13.38 -7.13
CA GLU A 142 -4.13 -12.42 -8.06
C GLU A 142 -3.86 -11.07 -7.41
N GLU A 143 -4.79 -10.58 -6.58
CA GLU A 143 -4.66 -9.32 -5.84
C GLU A 143 -3.51 -9.35 -4.83
N SER A 144 -3.16 -10.53 -4.28
CA SER A 144 -2.03 -10.67 -3.36
C SER A 144 -0.66 -10.29 -3.95
N PHE A 145 -0.56 -10.27 -5.27
CA PHE A 145 0.68 -9.95 -6.00
C PHE A 145 0.75 -8.50 -6.48
N ASP A 146 -0.18 -7.63 -6.07
CA ASP A 146 -0.24 -6.22 -6.47
C ASP A 146 1.04 -5.41 -6.14
N GLY A 147 1.82 -5.86 -5.16
CA GLY A 147 3.12 -5.29 -4.80
C GLY A 147 4.36 -6.06 -5.23
N ASN A 148 4.23 -7.13 -6.02
CA ASN A 148 5.33 -8.01 -6.38
C ASN A 148 5.72 -7.86 -7.85
N LEU A 149 6.96 -7.46 -8.10
CA LEU A 149 7.49 -7.31 -9.45
C LEU A 149 8.31 -8.51 -9.91
N CYS A 150 7.96 -9.08 -11.07
CA CYS A 150 8.76 -10.08 -11.77
C CYS A 150 9.11 -9.60 -13.19
N ARG A 151 10.39 -9.71 -13.57
CA ARG A 151 10.86 -9.31 -14.90
C ARG A 151 11.07 -10.48 -15.87
N CYS A 152 10.96 -11.72 -15.38
CA CYS A 152 11.34 -12.91 -16.13
C CYS A 152 10.14 -13.76 -16.58
N THR A 153 9.22 -14.09 -15.65
CA THR A 153 8.20 -15.12 -15.88
C THR A 153 7.00 -14.66 -16.70
N GLY A 154 6.81 -13.35 -16.84
CA GLY A 154 5.56 -12.80 -17.40
C GLY A 154 4.33 -13.06 -16.50
N TYR A 155 4.52 -13.41 -15.23
CA TYR A 155 3.50 -13.71 -14.20
C TYR A 155 2.64 -14.95 -14.42
N ARG A 156 2.32 -15.33 -15.65
CA ARG A 156 1.42 -16.46 -15.96
C ARG A 156 1.70 -17.72 -15.10
N PRO A 157 2.90 -18.33 -15.12
CA PRO A 157 3.13 -19.56 -14.34
C PRO A 157 3.07 -19.32 -12.82
N ILE A 158 3.35 -18.11 -12.33
CA ILE A 158 3.21 -17.77 -10.90
C ILE A 158 1.73 -17.77 -10.52
N LEU A 159 0.89 -17.11 -11.31
CA LEU A 159 -0.54 -16.99 -11.04
C LEU A 159 -1.26 -18.33 -11.22
N ASP A 160 -0.97 -19.09 -12.27
CA ASP A 160 -1.55 -20.43 -12.49
C ASP A 160 -1.24 -21.35 -11.31
N THR A 161 0.02 -21.34 -10.87
CA THR A 161 0.45 -22.13 -9.70
C THR A 161 -0.25 -21.67 -8.42
N ALA A 162 -0.28 -20.37 -8.17
CA ALA A 162 -0.87 -19.83 -6.95
C ALA A 162 -2.38 -20.15 -6.87
N LYS A 163 -3.10 -20.13 -7.99
CA LYS A 163 -4.53 -20.46 -8.06
C LYS A 163 -4.87 -21.90 -7.67
N THR A 164 -3.90 -22.81 -7.62
CA THR A 164 -4.11 -24.16 -7.06
C THR A 164 -4.46 -24.16 -5.56
N PHE A 165 -4.34 -23.02 -4.89
CA PHE A 165 -4.79 -22.82 -3.52
C PHE A 165 -6.17 -22.14 -3.43
N ALA A 166 -6.81 -21.82 -4.57
CA ALA A 166 -8.08 -21.11 -4.61
C ALA A 166 -9.26 -22.05 -4.31
N SER A 167 -10.30 -21.51 -3.64
CA SER A 167 -11.55 -22.22 -3.38
C SER A 167 -12.39 -22.48 -4.62
N ASP A 168 -12.23 -21.65 -5.66
CA ASP A 168 -13.05 -21.63 -6.87
C ASP A 168 -12.30 -22.12 -8.12
N ILE A 169 -11.21 -22.88 -7.91
CA ILE A 169 -10.39 -23.45 -8.99
C ILE A 169 -11.20 -24.36 -9.93
N ASP A 170 -12.21 -25.08 -9.41
CA ASP A 170 -13.05 -25.99 -10.19
C ASP A 170 -14.00 -25.26 -11.16
N LYS A 171 -14.20 -23.95 -10.98
CA LYS A 171 -15.03 -23.13 -11.89
C LYS A 171 -14.32 -22.79 -13.20
N ILE A 172 -13.06 -23.17 -13.35
CA ILE A 172 -12.35 -22.92 -14.59
C ILE A 172 -12.80 -23.95 -15.64
N HIS A 173 -13.74 -23.54 -16.48
CA HIS A 173 -14.06 -24.25 -17.73
C HIS A 173 -13.00 -23.90 -18.78
N TYR A 174 -11.86 -24.58 -18.75
CA TYR A 174 -11.05 -24.67 -19.97
C TYR A 174 -11.80 -25.57 -20.94
N GLU A 175 -12.10 -25.07 -22.15
CA GLU A 175 -12.56 -25.93 -23.24
C GLU A 175 -11.56 -27.08 -23.36
N LYS A 176 -11.99 -28.29 -22.98
CA LYS A 176 -11.22 -29.50 -23.26
C LYS A 176 -11.08 -29.56 -24.77
N SER A 177 -9.93 -29.15 -25.29
CA SER A 177 -9.64 -29.34 -26.70
C SER A 177 -9.78 -30.84 -26.96
N SER A 178 -10.66 -31.21 -27.88
CA SER A 178 -10.87 -32.58 -28.35
C SER A 178 -9.66 -33.17 -29.07
N SER A 179 -8.55 -32.41 -29.19
CA SER A 179 -7.27 -32.87 -29.70
C SER A 179 -6.33 -33.26 -28.56
N SER A 180 -5.76 -34.47 -28.65
CA SER A 180 -4.80 -35.07 -27.69
C SER A 180 -3.49 -34.28 -27.49
N ILE A 181 -3.35 -33.10 -28.12
CA ILE A 181 -2.08 -32.39 -28.33
C ILE A 181 -1.97 -31.13 -27.44
N THR A 182 -3.04 -30.74 -26.72
CA THR A 182 -3.00 -29.52 -25.89
C THR A 182 -3.25 -29.82 -24.41
N SER A 183 -2.33 -29.41 -23.55
CA SER A 183 -2.53 -29.35 -22.09
C SER A 183 -2.36 -27.90 -21.65
N THR A 184 -3.31 -27.36 -20.90
CA THR A 184 -3.12 -26.03 -20.31
C THR A 184 -2.06 -26.10 -19.20
N THR A 185 -1.44 -24.95 -18.86
CA THR A 185 -0.55 -24.91 -17.70
C THR A 185 -1.31 -25.30 -16.43
N MET A 186 -2.60 -24.97 -16.35
CA MET A 186 -3.47 -25.36 -15.25
C MET A 186 -3.74 -26.87 -15.20
N ASP A 187 -3.96 -27.56 -16.33
CA ASP A 187 -4.16 -29.02 -16.34
C ASP A 187 -2.95 -29.75 -15.74
N LYS A 188 -1.74 -29.25 -16.01
CA LYS A 188 -0.52 -29.75 -15.36
C LYS A 188 -0.51 -29.49 -13.87
N CYS A 189 -0.95 -28.30 -13.45
CA CYS A 189 -1.06 -27.95 -12.03
C CYS A 189 -2.07 -28.87 -11.33
N LEU A 190 -3.26 -29.05 -11.90
CA LEU A 190 -4.31 -29.92 -11.37
C LEU A 190 -3.87 -31.39 -11.32
N SER A 191 -3.28 -31.91 -12.41
CA SER A 191 -2.72 -33.27 -12.43
C SER A 191 -1.59 -33.44 -11.41
N TYR A 192 -0.76 -32.41 -11.21
CA TYR A 192 0.25 -32.41 -10.16
C TYR A 192 -0.38 -32.47 -8.77
N MET A 193 -1.47 -31.73 -8.53
CA MET A 193 -2.21 -31.72 -7.27
C MET A 193 -2.91 -33.06 -6.97
N GLU A 194 -3.51 -33.70 -7.97
CA GLU A 194 -4.11 -35.04 -7.82
C GLU A 194 -3.06 -36.10 -7.45
N LYS A 195 -1.86 -36.00 -8.01
CA LYS A 195 -0.77 -36.94 -7.76
C LYS A 195 0.00 -36.68 -6.46
N ASN A 196 -0.05 -35.45 -5.94
CA ASN A 196 0.77 -35.03 -4.80
C ASN A 196 -0.09 -34.34 -3.73
N SER A 197 -0.41 -35.05 -2.65
CA SER A 197 -1.10 -34.48 -1.49
C SER A 197 -0.17 -33.54 -0.71
N LEU A 198 -0.22 -32.25 -1.05
CA LEU A 198 0.57 -31.19 -0.41
C LEU A 198 -0.34 -30.17 0.29
N PRO A 199 -0.79 -30.46 1.53
CA PRO A 199 -1.64 -29.55 2.29
C PRO A 199 -0.92 -28.24 2.60
N PHE A 200 -1.71 -27.18 2.76
CA PHE A 200 -1.22 -25.93 3.32
C PHE A 200 -1.06 -26.07 4.83
N THR A 201 0.05 -25.55 5.38
CA THR A 201 0.32 -25.59 6.82
C THR A 201 0.73 -24.21 7.31
N GLN A 202 0.19 -23.78 8.44
CA GLN A 202 0.61 -22.52 9.05
C GLN A 202 1.82 -22.73 9.96
N VAL A 203 2.69 -21.72 10.02
CA VAL A 203 3.80 -21.69 10.98
C VAL A 203 3.20 -21.36 12.35
N GLU A 204 3.55 -22.17 13.35
CA GLU A 204 3.04 -22.00 14.71
C GLU A 204 3.43 -20.62 15.28
N PHE A 205 2.45 -19.95 15.89
CA PHE A 205 2.67 -18.68 16.56
C PHE A 205 3.33 -18.91 17.94
N PRO A 206 4.45 -18.21 18.25
CA PRO A 206 5.15 -18.39 19.52
C PRO A 206 4.26 -18.08 20.73
N SER A 207 4.00 -19.07 21.58
CA SER A 207 3.11 -18.97 22.73
C SER A 207 3.49 -17.83 23.69
N LYS A 208 4.79 -17.55 23.89
CA LYS A 208 5.26 -16.43 24.73
C LYS A 208 4.73 -15.07 24.26
N LEU A 209 4.51 -14.88 22.96
CA LEU A 209 4.01 -13.60 22.42
C LEU A 209 2.53 -13.36 22.76
N ARG A 210 1.76 -14.37 23.17
CA ARG A 210 0.38 -14.19 23.64
C ARG A 210 0.31 -13.36 24.92
N ASN A 211 1.38 -13.40 25.73
CA ASN A 211 1.49 -12.63 26.97
C ASN A 211 2.28 -11.33 26.78
N TYR A 212 2.61 -10.96 25.55
CA TYR A 212 3.38 -9.75 25.29
C TYR A 212 2.49 -8.52 25.51
N ILE A 213 2.91 -7.64 26.42
CA ILE A 213 2.27 -6.35 26.68
C ILE A 213 3.20 -5.26 26.16
N PRO A 214 2.77 -4.45 25.17
CA PRO A 214 3.56 -3.32 24.71
C PRO A 214 3.88 -2.35 25.84
N GLN A 215 5.14 -1.96 25.95
CA GLN A 215 5.61 -0.95 26.91
C GLN A 215 6.27 0.23 26.20
N SER A 216 6.41 1.34 26.92
CA SER A 216 7.16 2.48 26.39
C SER A 216 8.64 2.10 26.20
N ILE A 217 9.17 2.40 25.02
CA ILE A 217 10.57 2.12 24.65
C ILE A 217 11.28 3.41 24.32
N HIS A 218 12.54 3.51 24.76
CA HIS A 218 13.50 4.49 24.28
C HIS A 218 14.78 3.75 23.90
N ILE A 219 15.14 3.80 22.62
CA ILE A 219 16.39 3.25 22.09
C ILE A 219 17.23 4.42 21.60
N LYS A 220 18.34 4.64 22.28
CA LYS A 220 19.33 5.64 21.90
C LYS A 220 20.24 5.05 20.82
N GLY A 221 20.18 5.63 19.62
CA GLY A 221 21.07 5.25 18.52
C GLY A 221 22.30 6.13 18.45
N SER A 222 23.18 5.80 17.51
CA SER A 222 24.36 6.61 17.18
C SER A 222 24.01 7.98 16.60
N SER A 223 22.98 8.05 15.75
CA SER A 223 22.52 9.27 15.06
C SER A 223 21.06 9.63 15.36
N ILE A 224 20.26 8.67 15.79
CA ILE A 224 18.80 8.79 15.92
C ILE A 224 18.34 8.14 17.21
N ASP A 225 17.47 8.81 17.94
CA ASP A 225 16.72 8.22 19.04
C ASP A 225 15.37 7.69 18.56
N TRP A 226 14.96 6.53 19.07
CA TRP A 226 13.65 5.94 18.84
C TRP A 226 12.83 5.94 20.12
N TYR A 227 11.62 6.47 20.05
CA TYR A 227 10.63 6.44 21.11
C TYR A 227 9.41 5.64 20.66
N ARG A 228 8.83 4.84 21.55
CA ARG A 228 7.52 4.21 21.37
C ARG A 228 6.65 4.55 22.57
N PRO A 229 5.76 5.55 22.51
CA PRO A 229 4.69 5.71 23.50
C PRO A 229 3.62 4.61 23.34
N VAL A 230 2.91 4.31 24.44
CA VAL A 230 1.77 3.36 24.44
C VAL A 230 0.43 4.00 24.80
N SER A 231 0.42 5.31 25.04
CA SER A 231 -0.79 6.10 25.32
C SER A 231 -0.74 7.46 24.63
N LEU A 232 -1.91 8.06 24.38
CA LEU A 232 -1.98 9.42 23.81
C LEU A 232 -1.29 10.44 24.74
N LYS A 233 -1.45 10.29 26.05
CA LYS A 233 -0.79 11.15 27.06
C LYS A 233 0.73 11.14 26.93
N GLU A 234 1.34 9.96 26.78
CA GLU A 234 2.79 9.86 26.56
C GLU A 234 3.22 10.49 25.24
N LEU A 235 2.42 10.31 24.18
CA LEU A 235 2.71 10.95 22.89
C LEU A 235 2.68 12.47 22.99
N LEU A 236 1.66 13.05 23.63
CA LEU A 236 1.56 14.50 23.83
C LEU A 236 2.74 15.02 24.66
N HIS A 237 3.12 14.32 25.73
CA HIS A 237 4.31 14.67 26.51
C HIS A 237 5.60 14.63 25.68
N LEU A 238 5.80 13.59 24.85
CA LEU A 238 6.95 13.48 23.95
C LEU A 238 6.94 14.57 22.88
N ARG A 239 5.76 14.91 22.33
CA ARG A 239 5.61 16.00 21.35
C ARG A 239 5.87 17.37 21.98
N HIS A 240 5.54 17.57 23.25
CA HIS A 240 5.84 18.79 23.98
C HIS A 240 7.34 18.92 24.24
N THR A 241 7.97 17.82 24.68
CA THR A 241 9.42 17.75 24.94
C THR A 241 10.24 17.88 23.66
N TYR A 242 9.78 17.26 22.57
CA TYR A 242 10.43 17.25 21.26
C TYR A 242 9.42 17.68 20.17
N PRO A 243 9.33 18.99 19.89
CA PRO A 243 8.42 19.52 18.86
C PRO A 243 8.72 18.98 17.44
N GLY A 244 7.83 19.24 16.49
CA GLY A 244 7.84 18.71 15.12
C GLY A 244 9.14 18.92 14.34
N ASN A 245 9.76 20.09 14.50
CA ASN A 245 11.08 20.42 13.95
C ASN A 245 12.25 19.61 14.55
N GLN A 246 12.03 18.91 15.66
CA GLN A 246 13.02 18.12 16.38
C GLN A 246 12.68 16.62 16.47
N SER A 247 11.47 16.21 16.09
CA SER A 247 11.06 14.81 16.08
C SER A 247 9.96 14.51 15.05
N LYS A 248 10.06 13.33 14.43
CA LYS A 248 9.11 12.86 13.42
C LYS A 248 8.23 11.75 13.98
N LEU A 249 6.90 11.89 13.90
CA LEU A 249 6.01 10.76 14.16
C LEU A 249 6.11 9.75 13.03
N ILE A 250 6.10 8.48 13.38
CA ILE A 250 6.13 7.37 12.44
C ILE A 250 5.07 6.35 12.82
N PHE A 251 4.33 5.90 11.80
CA PHE A 251 3.44 4.76 11.90
C PHE A 251 3.98 3.63 11.01
N GLY A 252 3.73 3.68 9.70
CA GLY A 252 4.20 2.66 8.74
C GLY A 252 5.59 2.88 8.15
N ASN A 253 6.21 4.03 8.40
CA ASN A 253 7.51 4.44 7.83
C ASN A 253 7.59 4.48 6.27
N THR A 254 6.46 4.35 5.56
CA THR A 254 6.42 4.25 4.08
C THR A 254 6.80 5.56 3.38
N THR A 255 6.56 6.70 4.02
CA THR A 255 7.00 8.03 3.56
C THR A 255 8.36 8.40 4.15
N VAL A 256 8.51 8.30 5.47
CA VAL A 256 9.71 8.76 6.20
C VAL A 256 10.97 8.01 5.77
N GLN A 257 10.88 6.71 5.49
CA GLN A 257 12.04 5.98 4.96
C GLN A 257 12.49 6.50 3.60
N ARG A 258 11.56 6.90 2.73
CA ARG A 258 11.89 7.44 1.40
C ARG A 258 12.51 8.82 1.52
N GLU A 259 11.99 9.67 2.41
CA GLU A 259 12.57 10.97 2.74
C GLU A 259 14.02 10.82 3.23
N ARG A 260 14.25 9.95 4.21
CA ARG A 260 15.60 9.70 4.74
C ARG A 260 16.55 9.14 3.68
N LYS A 261 16.09 8.15 2.91
CA LYS A 261 16.96 7.41 1.98
C LYS A 261 17.24 8.14 0.67
N PHE A 262 16.22 8.78 0.09
CA PHE A 262 16.31 9.37 -1.25
C PHE A 262 16.35 10.90 -1.24
N GLN A 263 15.85 11.53 -0.19
CA GLN A 263 15.90 12.99 -0.02
C GLN A 263 16.93 13.44 1.02
N GLN A 264 17.58 12.48 1.71
CA GLN A 264 18.62 12.73 2.73
C GLN A 264 18.14 13.63 3.88
N ILE A 265 16.84 13.60 4.18
CA ILE A 265 16.29 14.33 5.33
C ILE A 265 16.70 13.58 6.60
N ASN A 266 17.33 14.29 7.54
CA ASN A 266 17.71 13.71 8.83
C ASN A 266 16.65 14.03 9.90
N TYR A 267 16.25 13.01 10.65
CA TYR A 267 15.33 13.15 11.77
C TYR A 267 16.04 12.62 13.01
N PRO A 268 16.49 13.48 13.95
CA PRO A 268 17.28 13.05 15.10
C PRO A 268 16.45 12.20 16.08
N ARG A 269 15.12 12.30 16.03
CA ARG A 269 14.21 11.53 16.89
C ARG A 269 13.02 11.03 16.09
N LEU A 270 12.72 9.75 16.24
CA LEU A 270 11.56 9.09 15.65
C LEU A 270 10.62 8.62 16.77
N ILE A 271 9.34 8.96 16.67
CA ILE A 271 8.32 8.60 17.67
C ILE A 271 7.30 7.66 17.02
N ALA A 272 7.32 6.39 17.42
CA ALA A 272 6.45 5.34 16.92
C ALA A 272 5.11 5.31 17.62
N ILE A 273 4.07 5.69 16.88
CA ILE A 273 2.70 5.86 17.39
C ILE A 273 1.80 4.64 17.10
N THR A 274 2.40 3.49 16.79
CA THR A 274 1.71 2.26 16.37
C THR A 274 0.99 1.51 17.51
N HIS A 275 1.22 1.88 18.77
CA HIS A 275 0.69 1.19 19.95
C HIS A 275 -0.31 2.03 20.75
N ILE A 276 -0.71 3.18 20.22
CA ILE A 276 -1.71 4.05 20.84
C ILE A 276 -3.08 3.62 20.31
N LYS A 277 -3.99 3.23 21.21
CA LYS A 277 -5.29 2.66 20.84
C LYS A 277 -6.22 3.72 20.27
N GLU A 278 -6.21 4.91 20.86
CA GLU A 278 -7.04 6.06 20.50
C GLU A 278 -6.83 6.49 19.04
N LEU A 279 -5.60 6.36 18.52
CA LEU A 279 -5.27 6.67 17.12
C LEU A 279 -5.72 5.57 16.14
N GLN A 280 -6.16 4.43 16.62
CA GLN A 280 -6.48 3.24 15.83
C GLN A 280 -7.96 2.88 15.84
N GLU A 281 -8.78 3.72 16.46
CA GLU A 281 -10.22 3.54 16.54
C GLU A 281 -10.90 3.88 15.20
N ILE A 282 -11.94 3.12 14.89
CA ILE A 282 -12.85 3.36 13.76
C ILE A 282 -14.25 3.29 14.35
N LYS A 283 -14.99 4.39 14.31
CA LYS A 283 -16.37 4.45 14.81
C LYS A 283 -17.27 5.08 13.77
N ARG A 284 -18.49 4.58 13.66
CA ARG A 284 -19.56 5.20 12.88
C ARG A 284 -20.65 5.60 13.87
N THR A 285 -20.90 6.90 13.96
CA THR A 285 -22.02 7.45 14.73
C THR A 285 -23.18 7.71 13.79
N GLU A 286 -24.29 8.27 14.30
CA GLU A 286 -25.39 8.66 13.44
C GLU A 286 -25.02 9.83 12.50
N ASP A 287 -24.19 10.77 12.97
CA ASP A 287 -23.89 12.03 12.27
C ASP A 287 -22.52 12.04 11.57
N SER A 288 -21.60 11.16 11.95
CA SER A 288 -20.24 11.15 11.40
C SER A 288 -19.53 9.80 11.50
N ILE A 289 -18.54 9.61 10.62
CA ILE A 289 -17.53 8.56 10.73
C ILE A 289 -16.29 9.15 11.38
N TYR A 290 -15.85 8.55 12.48
CA TYR A 290 -14.60 8.83 13.15
C TYR A 290 -13.53 7.82 12.70
N LEU A 291 -12.43 8.32 12.14
CA LEU A 291 -11.28 7.52 11.74
C LEU A 291 -10.04 8.02 12.47
N GLY A 292 -9.46 7.21 13.35
CA GLY A 292 -8.20 7.53 14.00
C GLY A 292 -7.05 7.69 13.01
N ALA A 293 -6.11 8.59 13.29
CA ALA A 293 -5.00 8.92 12.40
C ALA A 293 -4.04 7.75 12.12
N GLY A 294 -3.96 6.80 13.05
CA GLY A 294 -3.18 5.56 12.97
C GLY A 294 -3.93 4.39 12.32
N VAL A 295 -5.15 4.58 11.81
CA VAL A 295 -5.87 3.52 11.08
C VAL A 295 -5.12 3.17 9.79
N THR A 296 -4.78 1.89 9.61
CA THR A 296 -4.15 1.40 8.37
C THR A 296 -5.15 1.32 7.23
N PHE A 297 -4.68 1.45 6.00
CA PHE A 297 -5.56 1.32 4.83
C PHE A 297 -6.18 -0.07 4.69
N THR A 298 -5.49 -1.12 5.16
CA THR A 298 -6.08 -2.47 5.21
C THR A 298 -7.25 -2.54 6.17
N ARG A 299 -7.10 -2.03 7.41
CA ARG A 299 -8.20 -2.01 8.39
C ARG A 299 -9.35 -1.12 7.95
N LEU A 300 -9.04 0.03 7.34
CA LEU A 300 -10.02 0.92 6.76
C LEU A 300 -10.80 0.22 5.64
N LYS A 301 -10.11 -0.43 4.68
CA LYS A 301 -10.75 -1.18 3.60
C LYS A 301 -11.72 -2.24 4.14
N SER A 302 -11.31 -3.03 5.14
CA SER A 302 -12.18 -4.04 5.75
C SER A 302 -13.43 -3.44 6.38
N LYS A 303 -13.30 -2.34 7.14
CA LYS A 303 -14.47 -1.67 7.74
C LYS A 303 -15.40 -1.01 6.73
N LEU A 304 -14.85 -0.43 5.66
CA LEU A 304 -15.67 0.11 4.57
C LEU A 304 -16.44 -0.98 3.83
N ILE A 305 -15.88 -2.18 3.66
CA ILE A 305 -16.60 -3.32 3.07
C ILE A 305 -17.73 -3.79 3.99
N GLU A 306 -17.49 -3.86 5.30
CA GLU A 306 -18.51 -4.23 6.31
C GLU A 306 -19.68 -3.24 6.31
N TRP A 307 -19.39 -1.94 6.17
CA TRP A 307 -20.41 -0.89 6.12
C TRP A 307 -21.03 -0.66 4.73
N LYS A 308 -20.59 -1.42 3.73
CA LYS A 308 -21.02 -1.20 2.34
C LYS A 308 -22.44 -1.73 2.14
N ASP A 309 -23.42 -0.93 2.53
CA ASP A 309 -24.77 -1.00 1.99
C ASP A 309 -24.80 -0.32 0.61
N THR A 310 -25.77 -0.69 -0.23
CA THR A 310 -25.88 -0.21 -1.62
C THR A 310 -26.02 1.31 -1.79
N ASN A 311 -26.25 2.06 -0.70
CA ASN A 311 -26.50 3.51 -0.73
C ASN A 311 -25.39 4.38 -0.09
N ASP A 312 -24.28 3.81 0.38
CA ASP A 312 -23.19 4.60 0.98
C ASP A 312 -22.16 5.05 -0.08
N SER A 313 -22.41 6.24 -0.67
CA SER A 313 -21.54 6.83 -1.69
C SER A 313 -20.10 7.07 -1.21
N PHE A 314 -19.90 7.41 0.07
CA PHE A 314 -18.57 7.66 0.62
C PHE A 314 -17.76 6.37 0.68
N CYS A 315 -18.34 5.31 1.26
CA CYS A 315 -17.67 4.02 1.36
C CYS A 315 -17.29 3.48 -0.02
N GLN A 316 -18.20 3.57 -0.99
CA GLN A 316 -17.94 3.13 -2.36
C GLN A 316 -16.79 3.91 -3.01
N ALA A 317 -16.80 5.24 -2.95
CA ALA A 317 -15.76 6.06 -3.57
C ALA A 317 -14.37 5.82 -2.96
N LEU A 318 -14.29 5.64 -1.64
CA LEU A 318 -13.02 5.37 -0.99
C LEU A 318 -12.52 3.94 -1.30
N LEU A 319 -13.42 2.95 -1.38
CA LEU A 319 -13.07 1.59 -1.80
C LEU A 319 -12.55 1.52 -3.24
N ASP A 320 -13.17 2.26 -4.16
CA ASP A 320 -12.73 2.34 -5.56
C ASP A 320 -11.30 2.90 -5.66
N GLN A 321 -10.98 3.89 -4.84
CA GLN A 321 -9.64 4.45 -4.77
C GLN A 321 -8.64 3.47 -4.14
N LEU A 322 -9.04 2.80 -3.04
CA LEU A 322 -8.20 1.84 -2.32
C LEU A 322 -7.88 0.59 -3.13
N LYS A 323 -8.75 0.22 -4.07
CA LYS A 323 -8.50 -0.90 -5.01
C LYS A 323 -7.19 -0.76 -5.77
N HIS A 324 -6.82 0.48 -6.12
CA HIS A 324 -5.62 0.79 -6.90
C HIS A 324 -4.60 1.62 -6.10
N PHE A 325 -4.76 1.72 -4.79
CA PHE A 325 -3.89 2.48 -3.90
C PHE A 325 -2.77 1.59 -3.35
N ALA A 326 -1.55 1.86 -3.82
CA ALA A 326 -0.33 1.16 -3.41
C ALA A 326 -0.46 -0.37 -3.50
N SER A 327 0.47 -1.09 -2.88
CA SER A 327 0.40 -2.54 -2.74
C SER A 327 -0.18 -2.96 -1.40
N THR A 328 -0.57 -4.23 -1.29
CA THR A 328 -1.03 -4.85 -0.05
C THR A 328 -0.01 -4.66 1.09
N GLN A 329 1.28 -4.85 0.82
CA GLN A 329 2.34 -4.70 1.83
C GLN A 329 2.45 -3.26 2.35
N ILE A 330 2.18 -2.27 1.50
CA ILE A 330 2.15 -0.86 1.89
C ILE A 330 0.88 -0.55 2.66
N ARG A 331 -0.30 -0.98 2.18
CA ARG A 331 -1.60 -0.73 2.85
C ARG A 331 -1.68 -1.33 4.25
N ASN A 332 -1.00 -2.46 4.48
CA ASN A 332 -0.94 -3.11 5.79
C ASN A 332 -0.27 -2.27 6.88
N VAL A 333 0.61 -1.32 6.50
CA VAL A 333 1.35 -0.49 7.46
C VAL A 333 1.13 1.01 7.28
N ALA A 334 0.73 1.46 6.10
CA ALA A 334 0.47 2.87 5.85
C ALA A 334 -0.82 3.31 6.55
N SER A 335 -0.71 4.36 7.36
CA SER A 335 -1.82 4.96 8.10
C SER A 335 -2.48 6.11 7.34
N LEU A 336 -3.78 6.31 7.55
CA LEU A 336 -4.56 7.42 7.00
C LEU A 336 -3.97 8.79 7.35
N GLY A 337 -3.68 9.04 8.62
CA GLY A 337 -3.10 10.32 9.07
C GLY A 337 -1.70 10.55 8.49
N GLY A 338 -0.89 9.50 8.39
CA GLY A 338 0.40 9.56 7.69
C GLY A 338 0.30 9.92 6.20
N ASN A 339 -0.76 9.48 5.51
CA ASN A 339 -1.04 9.87 4.12
C ASN A 339 -1.44 11.35 4.00
N ILE A 340 -2.30 11.82 4.91
CA ILE A 340 -2.77 13.21 4.97
C ILE A 340 -1.60 14.15 5.28
N ILE A 341 -0.82 13.89 6.34
CA ILE A 341 0.33 14.71 6.74
C ILE A 341 1.42 14.73 5.67
N ALA A 342 1.59 13.62 4.93
CA ALA A 342 2.55 13.60 3.82
C ALA A 342 2.20 14.62 2.71
N ALA A 343 0.94 15.06 2.63
CA ALA A 343 0.44 16.12 1.76
C ALA A 343 1.02 16.05 0.34
N SER A 344 1.03 14.84 -0.22
CA SER A 344 1.49 14.61 -1.57
C SER A 344 0.52 15.29 -2.55
N PRO A 345 1.01 16.12 -3.50
CA PRO A 345 0.15 16.79 -4.48
C PRO A 345 -0.69 15.80 -5.30
N ILE A 346 -0.15 14.62 -5.52
CA ILE A 346 -0.74 13.48 -6.25
C ILE A 346 -1.35 12.43 -5.30
N SER A 347 -1.81 12.84 -4.10
CA SER A 347 -2.49 11.91 -3.20
C SER A 347 -3.77 11.39 -3.85
N ASP A 348 -3.95 10.08 -3.76
CA ASP A 348 -5.13 9.38 -4.23
C ASP A 348 -6.32 9.59 -3.26
N ILE A 349 -6.05 9.71 -1.96
CA ILE A 349 -7.07 9.66 -0.90
C ILE A 349 -7.56 11.05 -0.52
N ASN A 350 -6.66 12.04 -0.51
CA ASN A 350 -6.99 13.40 -0.08
C ASN A 350 -8.15 14.02 -0.87
N PRO A 351 -8.23 13.91 -2.22
CA PRO A 351 -9.38 14.44 -2.96
C PRO A 351 -10.71 13.84 -2.47
N VAL A 352 -10.77 12.52 -2.26
CA VAL A 352 -12.01 11.86 -1.80
C VAL A 352 -12.44 12.39 -0.43
N LEU A 353 -11.50 12.55 0.50
CA LEU A 353 -11.79 13.09 1.84
C LEU A 353 -12.18 14.57 1.81
N VAL A 354 -11.54 15.38 0.94
CA VAL A 354 -11.91 16.79 0.74
C VAL A 354 -13.32 16.90 0.17
N ALA A 355 -13.68 16.04 -0.80
CA ALA A 355 -15.02 15.98 -1.36
C ALA A 355 -16.08 15.53 -0.35
N ALA A 356 -15.68 14.70 0.61
CA ALA A 356 -16.52 14.23 1.70
C ALA A 356 -16.61 15.23 2.88
N ASP A 357 -16.11 16.47 2.73
CA ASP A 357 -16.10 17.51 3.75
C ASP A 357 -15.41 17.08 5.07
N ALA A 358 -14.35 16.27 4.96
CA ALA A 358 -13.64 15.77 6.13
C ALA A 358 -13.02 16.90 6.97
N THR A 359 -13.09 16.75 8.29
CA THR A 359 -12.49 17.65 9.28
C THR A 359 -11.44 16.91 10.09
N LEU A 360 -10.31 17.55 10.38
CA LEU A 360 -9.22 16.98 11.15
C LEU A 360 -9.31 17.43 12.61
N GLU A 361 -9.08 16.49 13.53
CA GLU A 361 -8.94 16.74 14.96
C GLU A 361 -7.45 16.75 15.35
N LEU A 362 -6.96 17.91 15.79
CA LEU A 362 -5.58 18.12 16.18
C LEU A 362 -5.51 18.41 17.68
N HIS A 363 -4.69 17.66 18.42
CA HIS A 363 -4.47 17.89 19.85
C HIS A 363 -3.16 18.63 20.05
N ARG A 364 -3.17 19.67 20.88
CA ARG A 364 -1.93 20.31 21.33
C ARG A 364 -1.22 19.43 22.35
N ALA A 365 0.12 19.51 22.34
CA ALA A 365 1.00 18.68 23.16
C ALA A 365 0.91 18.95 24.67
N ASP A 366 0.46 20.14 25.05
CA ASP A 366 0.15 20.53 26.43
C ASP A 366 -1.23 20.02 26.89
N ASN A 367 -1.99 19.38 25.99
CA ASN A 367 -3.33 18.85 26.22
C ASN A 367 -4.34 19.92 26.69
N THR A 368 -4.10 21.21 26.37
CA THR A 368 -4.98 22.31 26.79
C THR A 368 -6.06 22.63 25.77
N GLU A 369 -5.88 22.21 24.51
CA GLU A 369 -6.75 22.60 23.40
C GLU A 369 -6.85 21.49 22.34
N VAL A 370 -8.03 21.37 21.75
CA VAL A 370 -8.29 20.56 20.55
C VAL A 370 -8.70 21.50 19.43
N ARG A 371 -7.95 21.50 18.33
CA ARG A 371 -8.24 22.30 17.13
C ARG A 371 -8.88 21.43 16.06
N TYR A 372 -10.03 21.87 15.57
CA TYR A 372 -10.68 21.29 14.40
C TYR A 372 -10.38 22.14 13.17
N ILE A 373 -9.97 21.51 12.07
CA ILE A 373 -9.69 22.21 10.80
C ILE A 373 -10.26 21.43 9.61
N PRO A 374 -10.99 22.07 8.67
CA PRO A 374 -11.39 21.44 7.43
C PRO A 374 -10.17 20.92 6.65
N LEU A 375 -10.29 19.73 6.06
CA LEU A 375 -9.15 19.10 5.37
C LEU A 375 -8.64 19.92 4.17
N CYS A 376 -9.51 20.67 3.48
CA CYS A 376 -9.11 21.55 2.39
C CYS A 376 -8.16 22.67 2.85
N ASP A 377 -8.40 23.24 4.03
CA ASP A 377 -7.59 24.32 4.62
C ASP A 377 -6.30 23.80 5.26
N PHE A 378 -6.24 22.51 5.55
CA PHE A 378 -5.04 21.88 6.12
C PHE A 378 -3.86 21.85 5.14
N PHE A 379 -4.09 21.83 3.83
CA PHE A 379 -3.01 21.78 2.84
C PHE A 379 -2.51 23.19 2.46
N LEU A 380 -1.24 23.48 2.76
CA LEU A 380 -0.62 24.79 2.50
C LEU A 380 0.22 24.82 1.21
N GLY A 381 0.61 23.66 0.70
CA GLY A 381 1.39 23.53 -0.55
C GLY A 381 2.06 22.16 -0.63
N ASP A 382 3.07 22.02 -1.51
CA ASP A 382 3.77 20.75 -1.71
C ASP A 382 4.40 20.27 -0.41
N ARG A 383 3.87 19.16 0.14
CA ARG A 383 4.31 18.56 1.40
C ARG A 383 4.29 19.52 2.60
N ARG A 384 3.47 20.56 2.54
CA ARG A 384 3.29 21.55 3.63
C ARG A 384 1.85 21.52 4.13
N VAL A 385 1.70 21.44 5.44
CA VAL A 385 0.41 21.32 6.11
C VAL A 385 0.29 22.32 7.26
N SER A 386 -0.94 22.65 7.63
CA SER A 386 -1.28 23.45 8.80
C SER A 386 -1.27 22.56 10.05
N LEU A 387 -0.09 22.05 10.41
CA LEU A 387 0.16 21.30 11.63
C LEU A 387 1.31 21.98 12.37
N ALA A 388 1.05 22.53 13.55
CA ALA A 388 2.07 23.18 14.36
C ALA A 388 3.05 22.16 14.95
N ASP A 389 4.25 22.61 15.29
CA ASP A 389 5.30 21.76 15.85
C ASP A 389 4.90 21.12 17.19
N ASN A 390 3.93 21.70 17.91
CA ASN A 390 3.39 21.19 19.18
C ASN A 390 2.02 20.52 19.01
N GLU A 391 1.62 20.10 17.80
CA GLU A 391 0.34 19.43 17.55
C GLU A 391 0.52 17.98 17.10
N VAL A 392 -0.54 17.20 17.29
CA VAL A 392 -0.68 15.82 16.81
C VAL A 392 -2.03 15.68 16.11
N LEU A 393 -2.03 15.10 14.91
CA LEU A 393 -3.26 14.66 14.25
C LEU A 393 -3.77 13.40 14.95
N VAL A 394 -4.96 13.49 15.57
CA VAL A 394 -5.58 12.39 16.33
C VAL A 394 -6.60 11.65 15.50
N ALA A 395 -7.48 12.38 14.79
CA ALA A 395 -8.57 11.77 14.04
C ALA A 395 -9.00 12.58 12.81
N ILE A 396 -9.72 11.89 11.94
CA ILE A 396 -10.41 12.42 10.77
C ILE A 396 -11.90 12.15 10.98
N HIS A 397 -12.70 13.20 10.90
CA HIS A 397 -14.16 13.16 11.01
C HIS A 397 -14.77 13.37 9.63
N ILE A 398 -15.70 12.50 9.26
CA ILE A 398 -16.39 12.54 7.96
C ILE A 398 -17.88 12.68 8.22
N PRO A 399 -18.51 13.80 7.89
CA PRO A 399 -19.94 13.99 8.14
C PRO A 399 -20.78 13.00 7.32
N LEU A 400 -21.80 12.43 7.95
CA LEU A 400 -22.83 11.64 7.28
C LEU A 400 -23.97 12.56 6.86
N VAL A 401 -24.37 12.48 5.59
CA VAL A 401 -25.44 13.33 5.06
C VAL A 401 -26.81 12.73 5.38
N LYS A 402 -27.47 13.27 6.40
CA LYS A 402 -28.88 13.02 6.73
C LYS A 402 -29.79 13.98 5.97
N SER A 403 -29.91 13.86 4.65
CA SER A 403 -30.85 14.68 3.88
C SER A 403 -31.81 13.82 3.07
N SER A 404 -33.07 14.27 2.95
CA SER A 404 -34.01 13.78 1.91
C SER A 404 -33.49 14.01 0.48
N ASN A 405 -32.52 14.91 0.34
CA ASN A 405 -31.90 15.27 -0.94
C ASN A 405 -31.02 14.13 -1.46
N LYS A 406 -30.92 14.02 -2.78
CA LYS A 406 -30.06 13.02 -3.42
C LYS A 406 -28.61 13.43 -3.25
N TYR A 407 -27.80 12.52 -2.70
CA TYR A 407 -26.38 12.74 -2.44
C TYR A 407 -25.56 11.72 -3.23
N PHE A 408 -24.59 12.19 -3.99
CA PHE A 408 -23.69 11.34 -4.77
C PHE A 408 -22.25 11.75 -4.51
N LEU A 409 -21.39 10.77 -4.23
CA LEU A 409 -19.95 10.96 -4.12
C LEU A 409 -19.22 9.86 -4.91
N ARG A 410 -18.27 10.25 -5.78
CA ARG A 410 -17.44 9.32 -6.56
C ARG A 410 -15.99 9.76 -6.59
N SER A 411 -15.11 8.79 -6.79
CA SER A 411 -13.67 9.00 -6.97
C SER A 411 -13.21 8.61 -8.37
N TYR A 412 -12.14 9.24 -8.84
CA TYR A 412 -11.51 8.93 -10.10
C TYR A 412 -9.99 8.97 -9.95
N LYS A 413 -9.31 8.08 -10.69
CA LYS A 413 -7.85 8.03 -10.74
C LYS A 413 -7.40 7.65 -12.14
N GLN A 414 -6.41 8.38 -12.65
CA GLN A 414 -5.64 7.96 -13.81
C GLN A 414 -4.17 7.90 -13.42
N ALA A 415 -3.52 6.77 -13.74
CA ALA A 415 -2.10 6.54 -13.51
C ALA A 415 -1.44 5.91 -14.75
N ARG A 416 -0.12 5.72 -14.73
CA ARG A 416 0.61 5.08 -15.86
C ARG A 416 0.34 3.57 -15.94
N ARG A 417 0.04 2.97 -14.80
CA ARG A 417 -0.37 1.56 -14.64
C ARG A 417 -1.51 1.54 -13.63
N ARG A 418 -2.36 0.51 -13.69
CA ARG A 418 -3.55 0.40 -12.83
C ARG A 418 -3.15 0.22 -11.36
N ASP A 419 -2.26 -0.73 -11.12
CA ASP A 419 -1.88 -1.15 -9.76
C ASP A 419 -0.49 -0.61 -9.39
N ASP A 420 -0.28 -0.38 -8.09
CA ASP A 420 0.95 0.14 -7.48
C ASP A 420 1.60 1.30 -8.27
N SER A 421 0.77 2.25 -8.70
CA SER A 421 1.19 3.39 -9.50
C SER A 421 0.70 4.70 -8.90
N ARG A 422 1.62 5.67 -8.86
CA ARG A 422 1.32 7.07 -8.53
C ARG A 422 0.32 7.64 -9.54
N GLY A 423 -0.73 8.28 -9.03
CA GLY A 423 -1.70 9.01 -9.85
C GLY A 423 -1.04 10.13 -10.66
N LEU A 424 -1.50 10.32 -11.89
CA LEU A 424 -1.28 11.53 -12.69
C LEU A 424 -2.30 12.59 -12.29
N VAL A 425 -3.57 12.20 -12.25
CA VAL A 425 -4.68 12.99 -11.71
C VAL A 425 -5.54 12.05 -10.89
N SER A 426 -5.90 12.49 -9.68
CA SER A 426 -6.93 11.86 -8.87
C SER A 426 -7.99 12.89 -8.54
N ALA A 427 -9.24 12.47 -8.38
CA ALA A 427 -10.35 13.35 -8.12
C ALA A 427 -11.34 12.71 -7.13
N GLY A 428 -11.97 13.56 -6.33
CA GLY A 428 -13.11 13.23 -5.49
C GLY A 428 -14.21 14.25 -5.76
N PHE A 429 -15.38 13.78 -6.18
CA PHE A 429 -16.50 14.63 -6.56
C PHE A 429 -17.73 14.32 -5.72
N LYS A 430 -18.40 15.37 -5.29
CA LYS A 430 -19.65 15.32 -4.52
C LYS A 430 -20.68 16.22 -5.19
N VAL A 431 -21.93 15.78 -5.25
CA VAL A 431 -23.07 16.66 -5.52
C VAL A 431 -24.25 16.28 -4.62
N GLN A 432 -24.96 17.30 -4.15
CA GLN A 432 -26.25 17.17 -3.47
C GLN A 432 -27.31 17.89 -4.29
N LEU A 433 -28.40 17.18 -4.58
CA LEU A 433 -29.45 17.63 -5.47
C LEU A 433 -30.82 17.61 -4.78
N GLU A 434 -31.59 18.66 -4.98
CA GLU A 434 -33.00 18.76 -4.59
C GLU A 434 -33.89 18.78 -5.82
N GLN A 435 -35.09 18.22 -5.70
CA GLN A 435 -36.08 18.31 -6.76
C GLN A 435 -36.83 19.64 -6.64
N SER A 436 -36.72 20.50 -7.65
CA SER A 436 -37.39 21.79 -7.63
C SER A 436 -38.87 21.67 -7.97
N ASN A 437 -39.74 22.14 -7.08
CA ASN A 437 -41.18 22.23 -7.32
C ASN A 437 -41.57 23.36 -8.31
N LEU A 438 -40.64 24.27 -8.63
CA LEU A 438 -40.92 25.51 -9.38
C LEU A 438 -40.57 25.42 -10.87
N VAL A 439 -39.69 24.49 -11.28
CA VAL A 439 -39.19 24.38 -12.66
C VAL A 439 -39.23 22.92 -13.13
N ASN A 440 -40.38 22.49 -13.66
CA ASN A 440 -40.56 21.21 -14.36
C ASN A 440 -39.96 19.96 -13.66
N ASN A 441 -39.98 19.89 -12.32
CA ASN A 441 -39.40 18.78 -11.54
C ASN A 441 -37.90 18.53 -11.83
N GLN A 442 -37.14 19.56 -12.22
CA GLN A 442 -35.70 19.43 -12.46
C GLN A 442 -34.91 19.31 -11.15
N TRP A 443 -33.80 18.57 -11.21
CA TRP A 443 -32.85 18.45 -10.10
C TRP A 443 -31.94 19.70 -10.06
N GLN A 444 -31.96 20.42 -8.95
CA GLN A 444 -31.14 21.61 -8.71
C GLN A 444 -29.96 21.31 -7.80
N ILE A 445 -28.83 21.96 -8.05
CA ILE A 445 -27.59 21.80 -7.28
C ILE A 445 -27.67 22.61 -5.98
N ILE A 446 -27.67 21.92 -4.83
CA ILE A 446 -27.61 22.56 -3.51
C ILE A 446 -26.16 22.75 -3.08
N SER A 447 -25.36 21.71 -3.29
CA SER A 447 -23.93 21.73 -2.99
C SER A 447 -23.19 20.86 -3.99
N VAL A 448 -21.98 21.29 -4.35
CA VAL A 448 -21.10 20.55 -5.26
C VAL A 448 -19.66 20.74 -4.82
N CYS A 449 -18.86 19.69 -4.92
CA CYS A 449 -17.42 19.76 -4.71
C CYS A 449 -16.71 19.03 -5.84
N PHE A 450 -15.77 19.72 -6.50
CA PHE A 450 -14.83 19.12 -7.44
C PHE A 450 -13.41 19.25 -6.88
N SER A 451 -12.90 18.18 -6.29
CA SER A 451 -11.55 18.17 -5.72
C SER A 451 -10.58 17.37 -6.59
N PHE A 452 -9.33 17.83 -6.65
CA PHE A 452 -8.29 17.25 -7.50
C PHE A 452 -6.95 17.12 -6.78
N GLY A 453 -6.25 16.02 -7.08
CA GLY A 453 -4.82 15.82 -6.85
C GLY A 453 -4.09 15.71 -8.19
N GLY A 454 -2.83 16.16 -8.22
CA GLY A 454 -1.99 16.17 -9.43
C GLY A 454 -2.29 17.32 -10.39
N MET A 455 -3.06 18.32 -9.96
CA MET A 455 -3.34 19.55 -10.74
C MET A 455 -2.58 20.78 -10.23
N THR A 456 -2.14 20.79 -8.97
CA THR A 456 -1.27 21.85 -8.43
C THR A 456 -0.26 21.26 -7.46
N SER A 457 0.43 22.09 -6.69
CA SER A 457 1.33 21.68 -5.61
C SER A 457 0.61 21.10 -4.39
N LYS A 458 -0.73 21.07 -4.36
CA LYS A 458 -1.50 20.45 -3.29
C LYS A 458 -2.81 19.86 -3.81
N THR A 459 -3.52 19.13 -2.95
CA THR A 459 -4.94 18.83 -3.20
C THR A 459 -5.75 20.12 -3.12
N ILE A 460 -6.61 20.35 -4.12
CA ILE A 460 -7.41 21.58 -4.23
C ILE A 460 -8.87 21.29 -4.57
N GLN A 461 -9.72 22.28 -4.35
CA GLN A 461 -11.11 22.35 -4.79
C GLN A 461 -11.25 23.39 -5.90
N ALA A 462 -12.14 23.12 -6.87
CA ALA A 462 -12.54 24.10 -7.88
C ALA A 462 -13.57 25.09 -7.29
N THR A 463 -13.15 25.88 -6.30
CA THR A 463 -14.03 26.76 -5.52
C THR A 463 -14.81 27.77 -6.37
N HIS A 464 -14.18 28.37 -7.38
CA HIS A 464 -14.86 29.33 -8.25
C HIS A 464 -15.94 28.62 -9.07
N THR A 465 -15.58 27.49 -9.70
CA THR A 465 -16.54 26.67 -10.45
C THR A 465 -17.69 26.23 -9.56
N GLN A 466 -17.42 25.74 -8.34
CA GLN A 466 -18.45 25.28 -7.40
C GLN A 466 -19.46 26.39 -7.06
N GLN A 467 -19.00 27.62 -6.81
CA GLN A 467 -19.88 28.75 -6.48
C GLN A 467 -20.82 29.11 -7.64
N GLN A 468 -20.34 29.04 -8.87
CA GLN A 468 -21.15 29.35 -10.06
C GLN A 468 -22.24 28.32 -10.34
N LEU A 469 -22.13 27.11 -9.79
CA LEU A 469 -23.05 26.01 -10.08
C LEU A 469 -24.21 25.88 -9.08
N ILE A 470 -24.10 26.49 -7.89
CA ILE A 470 -25.16 26.42 -6.89
C ILE A 470 -26.44 27.05 -7.43
N GLY A 471 -27.56 26.34 -7.29
CA GLY A 471 -28.88 26.73 -7.79
C GLY A 471 -29.14 26.39 -9.26
N LEU A 472 -28.11 26.04 -10.05
CA LEU A 472 -28.29 25.62 -11.44
C LEU A 472 -28.88 24.20 -11.53
N PRO A 473 -29.62 23.88 -12.62
CA PRO A 473 -30.14 22.54 -12.83
C PRO A 473 -29.02 21.59 -13.28
N TRP A 474 -29.10 20.31 -12.91
CA TRP A 474 -28.16 19.27 -13.32
C TRP A 474 -28.43 18.82 -14.78
N THR A 475 -27.98 19.62 -15.75
CA THR A 475 -28.18 19.39 -17.19
C THR A 475 -26.88 19.36 -17.98
N LYS A 476 -26.96 18.98 -19.24
CA LYS A 476 -25.83 18.95 -20.17
C LYS A 476 -25.20 20.34 -20.34
N GLU A 477 -26.02 21.39 -20.39
CA GLU A 477 -25.60 22.77 -20.53
C GLU A 477 -24.76 23.21 -19.33
N THR A 478 -25.25 22.91 -18.12
CA THR A 478 -24.52 23.17 -16.86
C THR A 478 -23.17 22.45 -16.82
N ILE A 479 -23.08 21.23 -17.35
CA ILE A 479 -21.82 20.49 -17.40
C ILE A 479 -20.86 21.02 -18.47
N ASN A 480 -21.35 21.45 -19.64
CA ASN A 480 -20.50 22.10 -20.63
C ASN A 480 -19.88 23.39 -20.04
N GLN A 481 -20.69 24.20 -19.35
CA GLN A 481 -20.22 25.38 -18.63
C GLN A 481 -19.21 25.01 -17.54
N THR A 482 -19.46 23.93 -16.78
CA THR A 482 -18.52 23.41 -15.77
C THR A 482 -17.16 23.07 -16.40
N CYS A 483 -17.16 22.40 -17.56
CA CYS A 483 -15.95 22.03 -18.27
C CYS A 483 -15.14 23.25 -18.75
N GLU A 484 -15.79 24.35 -19.13
CA GLU A 484 -15.14 25.61 -19.50
C GLU A 484 -14.54 26.32 -18.29
N LEU A 485 -15.31 26.45 -17.20
CA LEU A 485 -14.84 27.05 -15.95
C LEU A 485 -13.61 26.34 -15.38
N LEU A 486 -13.62 25.00 -15.39
CA LEU A 486 -12.51 24.20 -14.90
C LEU A 486 -11.22 24.37 -15.72
N LEU A 487 -11.32 24.63 -17.03
CA LEU A 487 -10.13 24.92 -17.85
C LEU A 487 -9.44 26.22 -17.43
N GLY A 488 -10.23 27.22 -17.01
CA GLY A 488 -9.71 28.48 -16.48
C GLY A 488 -9.16 28.35 -15.06
N GLU A 489 -9.82 27.58 -14.19
CA GLU A 489 -9.46 27.45 -12.77
C GLU A 489 -8.29 26.48 -12.51
N MET A 490 -8.03 25.55 -13.44
CA MET A 490 -7.01 24.50 -13.30
C MET A 490 -5.87 24.62 -14.34
N PRO A 491 -5.16 25.77 -14.44
CA PRO A 491 -4.08 25.91 -15.40
C PRO A 491 -2.89 25.02 -15.01
N LEU A 492 -2.25 24.43 -16.02
CA LEU A 492 -1.02 23.65 -15.86
C LEU A 492 0.07 24.19 -16.78
N ASP A 493 1.18 24.59 -16.16
CA ASP A 493 2.39 24.98 -16.86
C ASP A 493 2.99 23.79 -17.64
N GLU A 494 3.58 24.07 -18.81
CA GLU A 494 4.32 23.09 -19.61
C GLU A 494 5.49 22.45 -18.84
N LEU A 495 6.10 23.22 -17.94
CA LEU A 495 7.19 22.81 -17.07
C LEU A 495 6.72 22.16 -15.76
N SER A 496 5.44 21.80 -15.65
CA SER A 496 4.91 21.11 -14.47
C SER A 496 5.74 19.85 -14.16
N PRO A 497 6.17 19.63 -12.90
CA PRO A 497 7.12 18.56 -12.55
C PRO A 497 6.68 17.14 -12.96
N ASP A 498 5.37 16.87 -12.98
CA ASP A 498 4.81 15.56 -13.34
C ASP A 498 4.59 15.40 -14.86
N GLY A 499 4.85 16.46 -15.63
CA GLY A 499 4.69 16.53 -17.08
C GLY A 499 3.25 16.35 -17.56
N LYS A 500 3.07 16.17 -18.88
CA LYS A 500 1.80 15.89 -19.56
C LYS A 500 0.65 16.86 -19.21
N PRO A 501 0.88 18.19 -19.24
CA PRO A 501 -0.10 19.19 -18.84
C PRO A 501 -1.40 19.10 -19.64
N GLU A 502 -1.33 18.95 -20.97
CA GLU A 502 -2.50 18.80 -21.85
C GLU A 502 -3.34 17.59 -21.47
N TYR A 503 -2.72 16.41 -21.38
CA TYR A 503 -3.41 15.18 -20.98
C TYR A 503 -4.07 15.30 -19.60
N ARG A 504 -3.40 15.93 -18.62
CA ARG A 504 -3.95 16.16 -17.27
C ARG A 504 -5.13 17.13 -17.29
N ARG A 505 -5.08 18.21 -18.07
CA ARG A 505 -6.21 19.13 -18.27
C ARG A 505 -7.42 18.41 -18.90
N THR A 506 -7.19 17.57 -19.90
CA THR A 506 -8.27 16.76 -20.51
C THR A 506 -8.89 15.78 -19.50
N LEU A 507 -8.09 15.20 -18.60
CA LEU A 507 -8.60 14.28 -17.56
C LEU A 507 -9.57 14.98 -16.59
N VAL A 508 -9.33 16.25 -16.24
CA VAL A 508 -10.24 17.02 -15.37
C VAL A 508 -11.65 17.05 -15.95
N GLN A 509 -11.78 17.44 -17.22
CA GLN A 509 -13.07 17.50 -17.92
C GLN A 509 -13.65 16.08 -18.12
N SER A 510 -12.81 15.10 -18.45
CA SER A 510 -13.23 13.71 -18.66
C SER A 510 -13.83 13.09 -17.39
N PHE A 511 -13.27 13.39 -16.21
CA PHE A 511 -13.80 12.91 -14.95
C PHE A 511 -15.14 13.57 -14.62
N VAL A 512 -15.29 14.87 -14.85
CA VAL A 512 -16.56 15.59 -14.63
C VAL A 512 -17.66 15.00 -15.51
N PHE A 513 -17.34 14.74 -16.78
CA PHE A 513 -18.27 14.10 -17.71
C PHE A 513 -18.68 12.69 -17.26
N LYS A 514 -17.73 11.89 -16.74
CA LYS A 514 -18.03 10.57 -16.15
C LYS A 514 -18.95 10.69 -14.93
N PHE A 515 -18.72 11.69 -14.09
CA PHE A 515 -19.54 11.93 -12.90
C PHE A 515 -20.94 12.38 -13.24
N TYR A 516 -21.09 13.29 -14.21
CA TYR A 516 -22.38 13.67 -14.77
C TYR A 516 -23.17 12.47 -15.26
N SER A 517 -22.57 11.66 -16.14
CA SER A 517 -23.24 10.46 -16.68
C SER A 517 -23.64 9.48 -15.58
N TYR A 518 -22.81 9.30 -14.55
CA TYR A 518 -23.14 8.49 -13.38
C TYR A 518 -24.36 9.04 -12.64
N VAL A 519 -24.37 10.32 -12.29
CA VAL A 519 -25.48 10.95 -11.57
C VAL A 519 -26.76 10.90 -12.39
N CYS A 520 -26.72 11.17 -13.69
CA CYS A 520 -27.89 11.03 -14.56
C CYS A 520 -28.44 9.60 -14.57
N ASN A 521 -27.58 8.58 -14.61
CA ASN A 521 -28.00 7.18 -14.52
C ASN A 521 -28.72 6.87 -13.20
N GLU A 522 -28.17 7.32 -12.07
CA GLU A 522 -28.79 7.13 -10.75
C GLU A 522 -30.14 7.85 -10.61
N LEU A 523 -30.27 9.02 -11.27
CA LEU A 523 -31.51 9.79 -11.34
C LEU A 523 -32.48 9.27 -12.43
N ARG A 524 -32.12 8.20 -13.16
CA ARG A 524 -32.88 7.65 -14.30
C ARG A 524 -33.14 8.68 -15.41
N GLN A 525 -32.21 9.60 -15.60
CA GLN A 525 -32.20 10.56 -16.70
C GLN A 525 -31.47 9.99 -17.94
N PRO A 526 -31.74 10.51 -19.15
CA PRO A 526 -31.03 10.08 -20.35
C PRO A 526 -29.51 10.31 -20.24
N ILE A 527 -28.75 9.28 -20.59
CA ILE A 527 -27.29 9.32 -20.68
C ILE A 527 -26.85 9.26 -22.15
N ILE A 528 -25.74 9.92 -22.48
CA ILE A 528 -25.23 9.98 -23.86
C ILE A 528 -24.70 8.61 -24.31
N ASP A 529 -23.92 7.94 -23.44
CA ASP A 529 -23.35 6.62 -23.68
C ASP A 529 -23.23 5.85 -22.36
N SER A 530 -23.86 4.68 -22.29
CA SER A 530 -23.85 3.81 -21.12
C SER A 530 -22.50 3.13 -20.90
N SER A 531 -21.65 3.02 -21.93
CA SER A 531 -20.31 2.42 -21.84
C SER A 531 -19.42 3.17 -20.85
N ILE A 532 -19.65 4.47 -20.67
CA ILE A 532 -18.92 5.37 -19.76
C ILE A 532 -19.07 4.97 -18.30
N LEU A 533 -20.21 4.35 -17.95
CA LEU A 533 -20.51 3.88 -16.60
C LEU A 533 -19.74 2.60 -16.26
N SER A 534 -19.29 1.86 -17.28
CA SER A 534 -18.55 0.63 -17.07
C SER A 534 -17.16 0.92 -16.48
N SER A 535 -16.93 0.40 -15.28
CA SER A 535 -15.60 0.37 -14.70
C SER A 535 -14.88 -0.84 -15.24
N TYR A 536 -13.64 -0.68 -15.71
CA TYR A 536 -12.85 -1.82 -16.13
C TYR A 536 -12.62 -2.75 -14.95
N HIS A 537 -13.01 -4.01 -15.12
CA HIS A 537 -12.60 -5.11 -14.26
C HIS A 537 -11.59 -5.97 -15.00
N ARG A 538 -10.44 -6.26 -14.37
CA ARG A 538 -9.48 -7.22 -14.95
C ARG A 538 -10.09 -8.61 -14.80
N PRO A 539 -10.32 -9.38 -15.89
CA PRO A 539 -10.73 -10.77 -15.75
C PRO A 539 -9.62 -11.60 -15.12
N ILE A 540 -9.98 -12.73 -14.52
CA ILE A 540 -9.00 -13.71 -14.02
C ILE A 540 -8.06 -14.12 -15.16
N SER A 541 -6.76 -14.03 -14.91
CA SER A 541 -5.74 -14.37 -15.89
C SER A 541 -5.83 -15.84 -16.26
N HIS A 542 -5.65 -16.16 -17.53
CA HIS A 542 -5.59 -17.54 -18.00
C HIS A 542 -4.59 -17.64 -19.15
N GLY A 543 -4.13 -18.86 -19.44
CA GLY A 543 -3.25 -19.09 -20.58
C GLY A 543 -3.12 -20.57 -20.90
N GLN A 544 -3.03 -20.86 -22.20
CA GLN A 544 -2.78 -22.20 -22.72
C GLN A 544 -1.36 -22.27 -23.30
N GLN A 545 -0.70 -23.43 -23.16
CA GLN A 545 0.61 -23.67 -23.73
C GLN A 545 0.62 -25.02 -24.43
N THR A 546 0.82 -25.00 -25.74
CA THR A 546 0.99 -26.22 -26.53
C THR A 546 2.45 -26.64 -26.52
N ILE A 547 2.72 -27.90 -26.16
CA ILE A 547 4.06 -28.49 -26.18
C ILE A 547 3.96 -29.76 -27.04
N PRO A 548 4.83 -29.93 -28.04
CA PRO A 548 4.84 -31.14 -28.86
C PRO A 548 5.04 -32.40 -28.02
N GLU A 549 4.42 -33.50 -28.42
CA GLU A 549 4.70 -34.81 -27.81
C GLU A 549 6.16 -35.20 -28.03
N ARG A 550 6.78 -35.77 -26.98
CA ARG A 550 8.16 -36.24 -27.06
C ARG A 550 8.21 -37.74 -27.36
N PRO A 551 9.27 -38.23 -28.02
CA PRO A 551 9.54 -39.67 -28.11
C PRO A 551 9.78 -40.29 -26.73
N GLN A 552 9.15 -41.42 -26.42
CA GLN A 552 9.28 -42.11 -25.12
C GLN A 552 10.73 -42.52 -24.80
N SER A 553 11.57 -42.70 -25.83
CA SER A 553 12.99 -43.04 -25.70
C SER A 553 13.85 -41.91 -25.09
N GLN A 554 13.45 -40.64 -25.24
CA GLN A 554 14.19 -39.51 -24.71
C GLN A 554 13.72 -39.19 -23.29
N LYS A 555 14.53 -39.47 -22.26
CA LYS A 555 14.14 -39.25 -20.85
C LYS A 555 14.20 -37.78 -20.39
N ILE A 556 15.11 -36.97 -20.93
CA ILE A 556 15.40 -35.61 -20.43
C ILE A 556 15.21 -34.53 -21.51
N VAL A 557 15.76 -34.73 -22.71
CA VAL A 557 15.59 -33.75 -23.79
C VAL A 557 14.11 -33.65 -24.17
N GLY A 558 13.58 -32.43 -24.27
CA GLY A 558 12.17 -32.18 -24.55
C GLY A 558 11.21 -32.36 -23.37
N SER A 559 11.68 -32.75 -22.17
CA SER A 559 10.81 -32.77 -20.98
C SER A 559 10.72 -31.41 -20.31
N SER A 560 9.55 -31.14 -19.73
CA SER A 560 9.24 -29.90 -19.01
C SER A 560 9.71 -29.98 -17.56
N LEU A 561 11.01 -30.19 -17.33
CA LEU A 561 11.58 -30.24 -15.99
C LEU A 561 11.62 -28.84 -15.36
N PRO A 562 11.45 -28.74 -14.02
CA PRO A 562 11.64 -27.48 -13.33
C PRO A 562 13.10 -27.00 -13.46
N HIS A 563 13.29 -25.69 -13.34
CA HIS A 563 14.62 -25.11 -13.31
C HIS A 563 15.45 -25.75 -12.18
N ARG A 564 16.71 -26.13 -12.42
CA ARG A 564 17.54 -26.87 -11.45
C ARG A 564 17.61 -26.22 -10.05
N SER A 565 17.70 -24.89 -10.01
CA SER A 565 17.72 -24.12 -8.76
C SER A 565 16.34 -23.68 -8.26
N ALA A 566 15.22 -24.13 -8.85
CA ALA A 566 13.88 -23.64 -8.54
C ALA A 566 13.52 -23.78 -7.05
N TYR A 567 13.83 -24.93 -6.44
CA TYR A 567 13.62 -25.12 -5.00
C TYR A 567 14.50 -24.18 -4.16
N LEU A 568 15.76 -23.99 -4.54
CA LEU A 568 16.66 -23.04 -3.87
C LEU A 568 16.16 -21.59 -3.99
N HIS A 569 15.56 -21.23 -5.13
CA HIS A 569 14.90 -19.93 -5.30
C HIS A 569 13.69 -19.81 -4.38
N ALA A 570 12.89 -20.88 -4.27
CA ALA A 570 11.67 -20.93 -3.50
C ALA A 570 11.90 -20.92 -1.98
N THR A 571 13.02 -21.47 -1.50
CA THR A 571 13.39 -21.45 -0.07
C THR A 571 14.27 -20.26 0.31
N GLY A 572 14.73 -19.49 -0.67
CA GLY A 572 15.68 -18.41 -0.45
C GLY A 572 17.14 -18.88 -0.23
N GLU A 573 17.42 -20.17 -0.37
CA GLU A 573 18.77 -20.77 -0.25
C GLU A 573 19.66 -20.52 -1.47
N ALA A 574 19.11 -20.05 -2.59
CA ALA A 574 19.91 -19.61 -3.72
C ALA A 574 20.74 -18.37 -3.37
N ILE A 575 22.06 -18.51 -3.48
CA ILE A 575 23.02 -17.47 -3.12
C ILE A 575 23.28 -16.55 -4.32
N TYR A 576 22.89 -15.29 -4.18
CA TYR A 576 23.25 -14.21 -5.10
C TYR A 576 24.41 -13.39 -4.52
N VAL A 577 25.07 -12.57 -5.34
CA VAL A 577 26.23 -11.75 -4.92
C VAL A 577 25.97 -10.98 -3.63
N GLY A 578 24.81 -10.32 -3.50
CA GLY A 578 24.47 -9.56 -2.29
C GLY A 578 24.21 -10.40 -1.03
N GLY A 579 24.10 -11.73 -1.16
CA GLY A 579 23.94 -12.70 -0.09
C GLY A 579 25.23 -13.41 0.33
N LEU A 580 26.36 -13.15 -0.35
CA LEU A 580 27.65 -13.70 0.04
C LEU A 580 28.09 -13.17 1.42
N THR A 581 28.73 -14.03 2.21
CA THR A 581 29.30 -13.64 3.50
C THR A 581 30.41 -12.61 3.28
N LYS A 582 30.30 -11.45 3.92
CA LYS A 582 31.35 -10.43 3.90
C LYS A 582 32.57 -10.95 4.68
N ILE A 583 33.74 -10.93 4.05
CA ILE A 583 35.02 -11.23 4.71
C ILE A 583 35.39 -10.03 5.60
N GLN A 584 36.00 -10.26 6.77
CA GLN A 584 36.28 -9.24 7.80
C GLN A 584 37.04 -7.98 7.32
N LYS A 585 37.70 -8.02 6.15
CA LYS A 585 38.46 -6.89 5.56
C LYS A 585 37.81 -6.25 4.32
N MET A 586 36.52 -6.48 4.05
CA MET A 586 35.86 -5.86 2.89
C MET A 586 35.47 -4.40 3.14
N SER A 587 36.07 -3.47 2.40
CA SER A 587 35.62 -2.08 2.28
C SER A 587 34.35 -1.98 1.41
N THR A 588 33.48 -1.01 1.71
CA THR A 588 32.32 -0.70 0.84
C THR A 588 32.67 0.47 -0.07
N LEU A 589 32.55 0.29 -1.38
CA LEU A 589 32.77 1.36 -2.35
C LEU A 589 31.44 2.06 -2.66
N ALA A 590 31.39 3.39 -2.52
CA ALA A 590 30.28 4.22 -2.99
C ALA A 590 30.76 5.07 -4.17
N LYS A 591 30.04 5.03 -5.30
CA LYS A 591 30.36 5.84 -6.49
C LYS A 591 29.64 7.18 -6.43
N VAL A 592 30.38 8.28 -6.36
CA VAL A 592 29.86 9.63 -6.56
C VAL A 592 29.69 9.88 -8.06
N ARG A 593 28.53 10.37 -8.50
CA ARG A 593 28.25 10.71 -9.91
C ARG A 593 27.96 12.20 -10.04
N TRP A 594 28.38 12.79 -11.16
CA TRP A 594 28.14 14.20 -11.47
C TRP A 594 26.64 14.50 -11.59
N GLY A 595 26.17 15.51 -10.84
CA GLY A 595 24.86 16.13 -11.03
C GLY A 595 25.06 17.59 -11.44
N ILE A 596 24.48 18.00 -12.57
CA ILE A 596 24.65 19.35 -13.17
C ILE A 596 24.15 20.48 -12.22
N LYS A 597 23.40 20.16 -11.17
CA LYS A 597 23.04 21.11 -10.08
C LYS A 597 24.18 21.46 -9.12
N GLY A 598 25.37 20.87 -9.28
CA GLY A 598 26.55 21.09 -8.43
C GLY A 598 27.59 22.08 -8.96
N LEU A 599 27.27 22.91 -9.96
CA LEU A 599 28.24 23.85 -10.56
C LEU A 599 28.63 25.05 -9.65
N TYR A 600 28.06 25.17 -8.45
CA TYR A 600 28.39 26.25 -7.49
C TYR A 600 29.11 25.80 -6.21
N TYR A 601 29.45 24.51 -6.07
CA TYR A 601 30.09 23.96 -4.86
C TYR A 601 31.36 23.14 -5.14
N SER A 602 32.03 23.36 -6.27
CA SER A 602 33.27 22.64 -6.62
C SER A 602 34.41 22.89 -5.63
N ASP A 603 34.49 24.07 -5.01
CA ASP A 603 35.71 24.46 -4.29
C ASP A 603 35.75 23.98 -2.83
N LYS A 604 34.59 23.75 -2.19
CA LYS A 604 34.55 23.26 -0.80
C LYS A 604 34.75 21.74 -0.69
N ILE A 605 34.25 20.95 -1.65
CA ILE A 605 34.32 19.48 -1.58
C ILE A 605 35.76 18.98 -1.84
N LEU A 606 36.49 19.62 -2.76
CA LEU A 606 37.89 19.29 -3.06
C LEU A 606 38.83 19.55 -1.86
N SER A 607 38.53 20.53 -1.00
CA SER A 607 39.33 20.80 0.20
C SER A 607 39.16 19.78 1.33
N SER A 608 38.04 19.04 1.36
CA SER A 608 37.75 18.05 2.42
C SER A 608 38.31 16.65 2.12
N LEU A 609 38.48 16.32 0.83
CA LEU A 609 38.96 15.00 0.38
C LEU A 609 40.49 14.85 0.43
N THR A 610 41.24 15.93 0.70
CA THR A 610 42.71 15.91 0.81
C THR A 610 43.21 15.71 2.24
N LYS A 611 42.33 15.59 3.25
CA LYS A 611 42.73 15.52 4.67
C LYS A 611 42.44 14.20 5.40
N SER A 612 41.93 13.15 4.75
CA SER A 612 41.82 11.83 5.37
C SER A 612 42.80 10.85 4.73
N ASN A 613 43.84 10.52 5.49
CA ASN A 613 44.92 9.58 5.18
C ASN A 613 44.48 8.37 4.34
N ILE A 614 45.05 8.28 3.15
CA ILE A 614 45.05 7.07 2.31
C ILE A 614 46.30 6.28 2.70
N PHE A 615 46.11 5.13 3.34
CA PHE A 615 46.95 3.92 3.22
C PHE A 615 46.07 2.70 3.48
#